data_AF-A0A183HG74-F1
#
_entry.id   AF-A0A183HG74-F1
#
_cell.length_a   1.000
_cell.length_b   1.000
_cell.length_c   1.000
_cell.angle_alpha   90.00
_cell.angle_beta   90.00
_cell.angle_gamma   90.00
#
_symmetry.space_group_name_H-M   'P 1'
#
loop_
_entity.id
_entity.type
_entity.pdbx_description
1 polymer ?
#
loop_
_entity_poly.entity_id
_entity_poly.type
_entity_poly.pdbx_seq_one_letter_code
_entity_poly.pdbx_strand_id
1 'polypeptide(L)'
;MVASFSESLTDNFCKELYSSLSNPTLVAVISEIITFDVIKNFDKSNRLQLHSNLLYASLQSPVKAIRSAVQERLLPEFSKNPLLLDWIVEELKIFQADCAHITDNFETLLYIAKFCLFHQKENGNILEWTSFIDESVVISALLNATTRIRLMAWSLICDHPKLAAPISNRQLLLCKCFLVTNMAEQSPAVRLTILTSLKKVLIRIRENGQNILKNGSDEDKLKAYVDFICWLRDLCFQNLIQYANFSRRIMALQMLEYVFLENYLVNDNKGIYLKLNLI
;
A
#
# COMPACT_ATOMS: atom_id res chain seq x y z
N MET A 1 48.52 -14.66 -8.50
CA MET A 1 47.35 -15.51 -8.23
C MET A 1 46.37 -14.69 -7.42
N VAL A 2 45.31 -14.18 -8.07
CA VAL A 2 44.22 -13.49 -7.38
C VAL A 2 43.43 -14.58 -6.66
N ALA A 3 43.35 -14.52 -5.34
CA ALA A 3 42.54 -15.44 -4.57
C ALA A 3 41.09 -15.31 -5.07
N SER A 4 40.58 -16.37 -5.68
CA SER A 4 39.15 -16.48 -5.95
C SER A 4 38.44 -16.41 -4.59
N PHE A 5 37.62 -15.38 -4.37
CA PHE A 5 36.65 -15.36 -3.27
C PHE A 5 35.61 -16.46 -3.52
N SER A 6 35.98 -17.73 -3.40
CA SER A 6 35.14 -18.89 -3.72
C SER A 6 34.38 -19.43 -2.51
N GLU A 7 34.68 -18.99 -1.29
CA GLU A 7 33.92 -19.38 -0.12
C GLU A 7 32.62 -18.54 -0.04
N SER A 8 31.48 -19.23 -0.04
CA SER A 8 30.19 -18.65 0.35
C SER A 8 30.24 -18.24 1.82
N LEU A 9 29.48 -17.21 2.21
CA LEU A 9 29.40 -16.83 3.62
C LEU A 9 28.89 -18.02 4.46
N THR A 10 29.41 -18.19 5.68
CA THR A 10 28.93 -19.26 6.55
C THR A 10 27.50 -18.99 7.00
N ASP A 11 26.74 -20.05 7.32
CA ASP A 11 25.35 -19.90 7.80
C ASP A 11 25.27 -19.08 9.09
N ASN A 12 26.26 -19.21 9.97
CA ASN A 12 26.37 -18.43 11.19
C ASN A 12 26.58 -16.94 10.90
N PHE A 13 27.44 -16.62 9.93
CA PHE A 13 27.64 -15.23 9.52
C PHE A 13 26.36 -14.63 8.93
N CYS A 14 25.60 -15.38 8.13
CA CYS A 14 24.29 -14.89 7.66
C CYS A 14 23.32 -14.63 8.82
N LYS A 15 23.25 -15.51 9.83
CA LYS A 15 22.42 -15.26 11.03
C LYS A 15 22.83 -13.97 11.75
N GLU A 16 24.14 -13.75 11.91
CA GLU A 16 24.67 -12.53 12.52
C GLU A 16 24.29 -11.28 11.73
N LEU A 17 24.36 -11.32 10.40
CA LEU A 17 23.94 -10.21 9.53
C LEU A 17 22.47 -9.84 9.77
N TYR A 18 21.55 -10.81 9.73
CA TYR A 18 20.13 -10.53 9.97
C TYR A 18 19.86 -10.01 11.38
N SER A 19 20.53 -10.57 12.40
CA SER A 19 20.40 -10.07 13.78
C SER A 19 20.92 -8.64 13.94
N SER A 20 21.87 -8.24 13.10
CA SER A 20 22.50 -6.92 13.11
C SER A 20 21.74 -5.87 12.29
N LEU A 21 20.64 -6.22 11.62
CA LEU A 21 19.83 -5.29 10.83
C LEU A 21 19.28 -4.12 11.66
N SER A 22 19.12 -4.27 12.98
CA SER A 22 18.72 -3.18 13.85
C SER A 22 19.78 -2.07 14.01
N ASN A 23 21.01 -2.29 13.54
CA ASN A 23 22.07 -1.29 13.60
C ASN A 23 21.90 -0.26 12.47
N PRO A 24 21.50 0.99 12.77
CA PRO A 24 21.21 1.99 11.75
C PRO A 24 22.44 2.44 10.95
N THR A 25 23.64 2.30 11.52
CA THR A 25 24.90 2.65 10.85
C THR A 25 25.30 1.61 9.82
N LEU A 26 25.01 0.34 10.09
CA LEU A 26 25.46 -0.79 9.26
C LEU A 26 24.38 -1.34 8.33
N VAL A 27 23.10 -1.03 8.56
CA VAL A 27 21.96 -1.65 7.86
C VAL A 27 22.08 -1.61 6.33
N ALA A 28 22.64 -0.53 5.76
CA ALA A 28 22.83 -0.41 4.32
C ALA A 28 23.82 -1.47 3.80
N VAL A 29 25.02 -1.51 4.38
CA VAL A 29 26.07 -2.47 4.02
C VAL A 29 25.64 -3.90 4.33
N ILE A 30 24.96 -4.13 5.45
CA ILE A 30 24.41 -5.45 5.80
C ILE A 30 23.40 -5.91 4.74
N SER A 31 22.49 -5.03 4.29
CA SER A 31 21.50 -5.37 3.27
C SER A 31 22.16 -5.70 1.94
N GLU A 32 23.21 -4.98 1.56
CA GLU A 32 24.02 -5.25 0.36
C GLU A 32 24.75 -6.59 0.46
N ILE A 33 25.36 -6.91 1.61
CA ILE A 33 26.05 -8.20 1.82
C ILE A 33 25.06 -9.37 1.77
N ILE A 34 23.90 -9.24 2.42
CA ILE A 34 22.84 -10.26 2.35
C ILE A 34 22.43 -10.45 0.89
N THR A 35 22.12 -9.36 0.18
CA THR A 35 21.72 -9.39 -1.23
C THR A 35 22.79 -10.05 -2.12
N PHE A 36 24.05 -9.68 -1.93
CA PHE A 36 25.18 -10.28 -2.64
C PHE A 36 25.25 -11.79 -2.43
N ASP A 37 25.08 -12.26 -1.19
CA ASP A 37 25.14 -13.68 -0.89
C ASP A 37 23.97 -14.47 -1.49
N VAL A 38 22.75 -13.91 -1.47
CA VAL A 38 21.59 -14.53 -2.14
C VAL A 38 21.84 -14.63 -3.65
N ILE A 39 22.33 -13.56 -4.30
CA ILE A 39 22.63 -13.56 -5.74
C ILE A 39 23.69 -14.61 -6.08
N LYS A 40 24.80 -14.63 -5.33
CA LYS A 40 25.93 -15.54 -5.57
C LYS A 40 25.54 -17.01 -5.42
N ASN A 41 24.51 -17.30 -4.63
CA ASN A 41 24.07 -18.65 -4.31
C ASN A 41 22.62 -18.93 -4.75
N PHE A 42 22.11 -18.19 -5.74
CA PHE A 42 20.70 -18.27 -6.13
C PHE A 42 20.28 -19.68 -6.60
N ASP A 43 21.18 -20.42 -7.23
CA ASP A 43 20.92 -21.80 -7.69
C ASP A 43 20.92 -22.84 -6.55
N LYS A 44 21.34 -22.45 -5.33
CA LYS A 44 21.43 -23.36 -4.17
C LYS A 44 20.16 -23.27 -3.34
N SER A 45 19.25 -24.22 -3.55
CA SER A 45 17.97 -24.30 -2.82
C SER A 45 18.11 -24.21 -1.29
N ASN A 46 19.08 -24.92 -0.70
CA ASN A 46 19.34 -24.86 0.75
C ASN A 46 19.70 -23.44 1.22
N ARG A 47 20.38 -22.66 0.38
CA ARG A 47 20.78 -21.30 0.72
C ARG A 47 19.61 -20.33 0.62
N LEU A 48 18.79 -20.45 -0.42
CA LEU A 48 17.54 -19.68 -0.51
C LEU A 48 16.63 -19.97 0.69
N GLN A 49 16.47 -21.24 1.06
CA GLN A 49 15.66 -21.62 2.23
C GLN A 49 16.19 -21.00 3.54
N LEU A 50 17.50 -20.95 3.73
CA LEU A 50 18.11 -20.27 4.87
C LEU A 50 17.70 -18.78 4.89
N HIS A 51 17.83 -18.09 3.76
CA HIS A 51 17.48 -16.67 3.67
C HIS A 51 15.98 -16.42 3.84
N SER A 52 15.11 -17.28 3.32
CA SER A 52 13.66 -17.24 3.57
C SER A 52 13.36 -17.33 5.06
N ASN A 53 13.92 -18.34 5.74
CA ASN A 53 13.70 -18.53 7.18
C ASN A 53 14.20 -17.33 8.01
N LEU A 54 15.37 -16.79 7.68
CA LEU A 54 15.94 -15.62 8.37
C LEU A 54 15.13 -14.35 8.10
N LEU A 55 14.65 -14.17 6.86
CA LEU A 55 13.77 -13.08 6.49
C LEU A 55 12.46 -13.14 7.26
N TYR A 56 11.80 -14.30 7.30
CA TYR A 56 10.52 -14.48 8.02
C TYR A 56 10.69 -14.22 9.51
N ALA A 57 11.75 -14.77 10.12
CA ALA A 57 12.08 -14.51 11.53
C ALA A 57 12.32 -13.01 11.79
N SER A 58 12.93 -12.29 10.84
CA SER A 58 13.18 -10.85 10.95
C SER A 58 11.91 -10.02 10.79
N LEU A 59 11.01 -10.40 9.88
CA LEU A 59 9.69 -9.77 9.67
C LEU A 59 8.75 -9.98 10.87
N GLN A 60 8.88 -11.10 11.56
CA GLN A 60 8.14 -11.44 12.78
C GLN A 60 8.88 -11.07 14.07
N SER A 61 10.08 -10.51 13.96
CA SER A 61 10.92 -10.18 15.12
C SER A 61 10.16 -9.27 16.08
N PRO A 62 10.24 -9.47 17.41
CA PRO A 62 9.65 -8.54 18.38
C PRO A 62 10.30 -7.16 18.32
N VAL A 63 11.54 -7.07 17.82
CA VAL A 63 12.30 -5.83 17.71
C VAL A 63 11.84 -5.04 16.49
N LYS A 64 11.12 -3.94 16.73
CA LYS A 64 10.61 -3.05 15.66
C LYS A 64 11.72 -2.56 14.73
N ALA A 65 12.91 -2.25 15.26
CA ALA A 65 14.04 -1.79 14.45
C ALA A 65 14.48 -2.83 13.39
N ILE A 66 14.42 -4.13 13.71
CA ILE A 66 14.72 -5.19 12.74
C ILE A 66 13.64 -5.22 11.66
N ARG A 67 12.35 -5.19 12.05
CA ARG A 67 11.23 -5.19 11.09
C ARG A 67 11.31 -3.99 10.14
N SER A 68 11.54 -2.80 10.67
CA SER A 68 11.70 -1.56 9.89
C SER A 68 12.94 -1.62 8.99
N ALA A 69 14.06 -2.17 9.46
CA ALA A 69 15.25 -2.35 8.63
C ALA A 69 15.00 -3.29 7.44
N VAL A 70 14.30 -4.40 7.65
CA VAL A 70 13.91 -5.30 6.56
C VAL A 70 13.03 -4.57 5.54
N GLN A 71 11.99 -3.89 6.03
CA GLN A 71 11.02 -3.19 5.19
C GLN A 71 11.67 -2.04 4.42
N GLU A 72 12.40 -1.15 5.09
CA GLU A 72 12.86 0.10 4.50
C GLU A 72 14.22 0.00 3.82
N ARG A 73 14.97 -1.09 4.02
CA ARG A 73 16.32 -1.26 3.45
C ARG A 73 16.49 -2.58 2.70
N LEU A 74 16.27 -3.72 3.36
CA LEU A 74 16.57 -5.02 2.76
C LEU A 74 15.66 -5.34 1.56
N LEU A 75 14.35 -5.19 1.70
CA LEU A 75 13.40 -5.47 0.61
C LEU A 75 13.61 -4.53 -0.60
N PRO A 76 13.83 -3.21 -0.41
CA PRO A 76 14.28 -2.34 -1.51
C PRO A 76 15.58 -2.80 -2.16
N GLU A 77 16.57 -3.28 -1.39
CA GLU A 77 17.82 -3.81 -1.96
C GLU A 77 17.57 -5.03 -2.85
N PHE A 78 16.74 -5.97 -2.41
CA PHE A 78 16.33 -7.12 -3.23
C PHE A 78 15.62 -6.68 -4.52
N SER A 79 14.81 -5.62 -4.47
CA SER A 79 14.06 -5.14 -5.63
C SER A 79 14.93 -4.58 -6.76
N LYS A 80 16.20 -4.25 -6.49
CA LYS A 80 17.13 -3.74 -7.52
C LYS A 80 17.56 -4.81 -8.52
N ASN A 81 17.47 -6.09 -8.17
CA ASN A 81 17.83 -7.19 -9.06
C ASN A 81 16.57 -7.94 -9.52
N PRO A 82 16.28 -8.03 -10.84
CA PRO A 82 15.06 -8.67 -11.34
C PRO A 82 14.89 -10.15 -10.92
N LEU A 83 15.99 -10.93 -10.88
CA LEU A 83 15.92 -12.35 -10.48
C LEU A 83 15.56 -12.49 -9.00
N LEU A 84 16.15 -11.65 -8.15
CA LEU A 84 15.80 -11.63 -6.73
C LEU A 84 14.41 -11.10 -6.49
N LEU A 85 13.98 -10.09 -7.27
CA LEU A 85 12.66 -9.49 -7.13
C LEU A 85 11.55 -10.53 -7.33
N ASP A 86 11.72 -11.39 -8.33
CA ASP A 86 10.78 -12.46 -8.60
C ASP A 86 10.69 -13.45 -7.43
N TRP A 87 11.84 -13.88 -6.91
CA TRP A 87 11.91 -14.78 -5.77
C TRP A 87 11.30 -14.14 -4.51
N ILE A 88 11.70 -12.92 -4.15
CA ILE A 88 11.25 -12.28 -2.92
C ILE A 88 9.75 -12.00 -2.94
N VAL A 89 9.17 -11.66 -4.10
CA VAL A 89 7.71 -11.45 -4.20
C VAL A 89 6.96 -12.76 -3.95
N GLU A 90 7.44 -13.89 -4.47
CA GLU A 90 6.83 -15.20 -4.20
C GLU A 90 6.99 -15.62 -2.73
N GLU A 91 8.18 -15.45 -2.14
CA GLU A 91 8.41 -15.72 -0.72
C GLU A 91 7.50 -14.89 0.18
N LEU A 92 7.32 -13.61 -0.13
CA LEU A 92 6.46 -12.72 0.65
C LEU A 92 4.98 -13.07 0.53
N LYS A 93 4.54 -13.64 -0.61
CA LYS A 93 3.17 -14.17 -0.74
C LYS A 93 2.96 -15.41 0.14
N ILE A 94 3.94 -16.31 0.18
CA ILE A 94 3.91 -17.49 1.07
C ILE A 94 3.83 -17.02 2.52
N PHE A 95 4.71 -16.09 2.91
CA PHE A 95 4.68 -15.49 4.25
C PHE A 95 3.32 -14.88 4.63
N GLN A 96 2.67 -14.15 3.71
CA GLN A 96 1.34 -13.58 3.93
C GLN A 96 0.27 -14.65 4.17
N ALA A 97 0.30 -15.73 3.40
CA ALA A 97 -0.63 -16.84 3.55
C ALA A 97 -0.46 -17.52 4.93
N ASP A 98 0.78 -17.74 5.35
CA ASP A 98 1.09 -18.37 6.65
C ASP A 98 0.73 -17.46 7.84
N CYS A 99 0.83 -16.14 7.65
CA CYS A 99 0.57 -15.15 8.71
C CYS A 99 -0.86 -14.62 8.73
N ALA A 100 -1.77 -15.11 7.86
CA ALA A 100 -3.12 -14.55 7.70
C ALA A 100 -3.94 -14.53 9.01
N HIS A 101 -3.64 -15.42 9.96
CA HIS A 101 -4.32 -15.49 11.26
C HIS A 101 -3.64 -14.67 12.38
N ILE A 102 -2.47 -14.10 12.12
CA ILE A 102 -1.68 -13.38 13.12
C ILE A 102 -2.02 -11.89 13.07
N THR A 103 -2.94 -11.45 13.92
CA THR A 103 -3.43 -10.06 13.96
C THR A 103 -2.49 -9.07 14.63
N ASP A 104 -1.38 -9.53 15.22
CA ASP A 104 -0.56 -8.71 16.12
C ASP A 104 0.49 -7.84 15.39
N ASN A 105 0.62 -7.98 14.06
CA ASN A 105 1.65 -7.29 13.29
C ASN A 105 1.14 -6.67 11.98
N PHE A 106 0.05 -5.89 12.07
CA PHE A 106 -0.55 -5.19 10.92
C PHE A 106 0.47 -4.40 10.08
N GLU A 107 1.46 -3.75 10.70
CA GLU A 107 2.45 -2.95 9.97
C GLU A 107 3.21 -3.78 8.95
N THR A 108 3.70 -4.96 9.37
CA THR A 108 4.45 -5.85 8.49
C THR A 108 3.55 -6.38 7.38
N LEU A 109 2.34 -6.85 7.71
CA LEU A 109 1.43 -7.39 6.71
C LEU A 109 1.03 -6.32 5.67
N LEU A 110 0.69 -5.11 6.12
CA LEU A 110 0.33 -4.02 5.21
C LEU A 110 1.51 -3.56 4.36
N TYR A 111 2.72 -3.49 4.94
CA TYR A 111 3.93 -3.14 4.20
C TYR A 111 4.19 -4.17 3.09
N ILE A 112 4.21 -5.46 3.44
CA ILE A 112 4.49 -6.53 2.49
C ILE A 112 3.45 -6.55 1.37
N ALA A 113 2.16 -6.43 1.71
CA ALA A 113 1.10 -6.38 0.71
C ALA A 113 1.32 -5.24 -0.28
N LYS A 114 1.69 -4.06 0.22
CA LYS A 114 2.00 -2.90 -0.62
C LYS A 114 3.27 -3.13 -1.45
N PHE A 115 4.31 -3.69 -0.86
CA PHE A 115 5.55 -4.01 -1.57
C PHE A 115 5.28 -4.96 -2.74
N CYS A 116 4.58 -6.06 -2.52
CA CYS A 116 4.20 -7.02 -3.56
C CYS A 116 3.30 -6.40 -4.63
N LEU A 117 2.34 -5.55 -4.24
CA LEU A 117 1.47 -4.84 -5.18
C LEU A 117 2.26 -4.00 -6.20
N PHE A 118 3.33 -3.32 -5.75
CA PHE A 118 4.14 -2.45 -6.62
C PHE A 118 5.28 -3.14 -7.35
N HIS A 119 5.66 -4.36 -6.93
CA HIS A 119 6.78 -5.10 -7.51
C HIS A 119 6.36 -6.42 -8.18
N GLN A 120 5.06 -6.61 -8.40
CA GLN A 120 4.55 -7.75 -9.16
C GLN A 120 5.03 -7.74 -10.63
N LYS A 121 5.17 -8.93 -11.22
CA LYS A 121 5.50 -9.08 -12.65
C LYS A 121 4.40 -8.49 -13.53
N GLU A 122 4.80 -7.71 -14.54
CA GLU A 122 3.88 -7.07 -15.50
C GLU A 122 3.38 -7.99 -16.63
N ASN A 123 3.59 -9.31 -16.56
CA ASN A 123 3.29 -10.26 -17.64
C ASN A 123 1.78 -10.52 -17.86
N GLY A 124 0.89 -9.66 -17.39
CA GLY A 124 -0.55 -9.78 -17.51
C GLY A 124 -1.33 -8.64 -16.85
N ASN A 125 -2.56 -8.94 -16.41
CA ASN A 125 -3.34 -8.00 -15.62
C ASN A 125 -2.67 -7.81 -14.26
N ILE A 126 -2.42 -6.55 -13.90
CA ILE A 126 -1.90 -6.19 -12.57
C ILE A 126 -2.96 -6.60 -11.54
N LEU A 127 -2.53 -7.42 -10.58
CA LEU A 127 -3.34 -7.87 -9.46
C LEU A 127 -3.63 -6.73 -8.51
N GLU A 128 -4.80 -6.78 -7.86
CA GLU A 128 -5.16 -5.85 -6.80
C GLU A 128 -4.56 -6.27 -5.45
N TRP A 129 -4.59 -5.36 -4.48
CA TRP A 129 -4.07 -5.59 -3.13
C TRP A 129 -4.69 -6.82 -2.44
N THR A 130 -5.93 -7.18 -2.78
CA THR A 130 -6.64 -8.37 -2.27
C THR A 130 -5.94 -9.68 -2.62
N SER A 131 -5.04 -9.67 -3.62
CA SER A 131 -4.22 -10.84 -3.97
C SER A 131 -3.00 -11.01 -3.06
N PHE A 132 -2.69 -10.03 -2.22
CA PHE A 132 -1.47 -10.00 -1.39
C PHE A 132 -1.75 -9.88 0.11
N ILE A 133 -3.01 -9.74 0.50
CA ILE A 133 -3.44 -9.69 1.89
C ILE A 133 -4.92 -10.03 2.01
N ASP A 134 -5.29 -10.72 3.09
CA ASP A 134 -6.69 -10.98 3.41
C ASP A 134 -7.42 -9.67 3.73
N GLU A 135 -8.62 -9.51 3.17
CA GLU A 135 -9.41 -8.30 3.35
C GLU A 135 -9.80 -8.05 4.83
N SER A 136 -10.01 -9.09 5.62
CA SER A 136 -10.35 -8.96 7.05
C SER A 136 -9.22 -8.28 7.86
N VAL A 137 -7.96 -8.51 7.47
CA VAL A 137 -6.79 -7.84 8.04
C VAL A 137 -6.82 -6.36 7.69
N VAL A 138 -7.14 -6.01 6.44
CA VAL A 138 -7.25 -4.62 5.98
C VAL A 138 -8.39 -3.89 6.69
N ILE A 139 -9.57 -4.52 6.83
CA ILE A 139 -10.71 -3.95 7.58
C ILE A 139 -10.31 -3.65 9.03
N SER A 140 -9.68 -4.63 9.69
CA SER A 140 -9.21 -4.47 11.07
C SER A 140 -8.17 -3.34 11.19
N ALA A 141 -7.29 -3.21 10.19
CA ALA A 141 -6.28 -2.16 10.15
C ALA A 141 -6.87 -0.77 9.88
N LEU A 142 -7.87 -0.63 9.00
CA LEU A 142 -8.55 0.64 8.72
C LEU A 142 -9.25 1.22 9.95
N LEU A 143 -9.70 0.36 10.86
CA LEU A 143 -10.38 0.71 12.12
C LEU A 143 -9.46 0.67 13.35
N ASN A 144 -8.16 0.45 13.16
CA ASN A 144 -7.21 0.28 14.25
C ASN A 144 -7.09 1.55 15.10
N ALA A 145 -6.87 1.41 16.41
CA ALA A 145 -6.65 2.56 17.31
C ALA A 145 -5.41 3.38 16.92
N THR A 146 -4.39 2.72 16.36
CA THR A 146 -3.13 3.35 15.95
C THR A 146 -3.28 4.05 14.60
N THR A 147 -3.15 5.38 14.57
CA THR A 147 -3.27 6.20 13.35
C THR A 147 -2.36 5.73 12.23
N ARG A 148 -1.12 5.34 12.53
CA ARG A 148 -0.20 4.86 11.50
C ARG A 148 -0.67 3.58 10.82
N ILE A 149 -1.24 2.63 11.57
CA ILE A 149 -1.78 1.39 11.00
C ILE A 149 -2.97 1.72 10.07
N ARG A 150 -3.88 2.59 10.54
CA ARG A 150 -4.99 3.09 9.71
C ARG A 150 -4.50 3.71 8.40
N LEU A 151 -3.47 4.57 8.47
CA LEU A 151 -2.91 5.22 7.28
C LEU A 151 -2.21 4.24 6.33
N MET A 152 -1.54 3.21 6.83
CA MET A 152 -0.94 2.17 5.99
C MET A 152 -2.01 1.40 5.22
N ALA A 153 -3.11 1.02 5.88
CA ALA A 153 -4.24 0.36 5.24
C ALA A 153 -4.95 1.27 4.24
N TRP A 154 -5.17 2.54 4.60
CA TRP A 154 -5.72 3.55 3.69
C TRP A 154 -4.87 3.70 2.43
N SER A 155 -3.56 3.84 2.61
CA SER A 155 -2.64 3.94 1.48
C SER A 155 -2.69 2.70 0.59
N LEU A 156 -2.75 1.49 1.17
CA LEU A 156 -2.83 0.25 0.41
C LEU A 156 -4.09 0.19 -0.47
N ILE A 157 -5.25 0.55 0.08
CA ILE A 157 -6.51 0.52 -0.69
C ILE A 157 -6.67 1.70 -1.65
N CYS A 158 -5.93 2.79 -1.50
CA CYS A 158 -5.96 3.90 -2.48
C CYS A 158 -4.98 3.70 -3.63
N ASP A 159 -3.83 3.11 -3.32
CA ASP A 159 -2.72 2.97 -4.26
C ASP A 159 -2.96 1.84 -5.27
N HIS A 160 -2.48 2.06 -6.49
CA HIS A 160 -2.42 1.03 -7.52
C HIS A 160 -1.32 1.40 -8.52
N PRO A 161 -0.52 0.44 -9.05
CA PRO A 161 0.55 0.74 -10.01
C PRO A 161 0.03 1.39 -11.31
N LYS A 162 -1.18 1.01 -11.74
CA LYS A 162 -1.88 1.57 -12.90
C LYS A 162 -2.96 2.56 -12.47
N LEU A 163 -2.83 3.83 -12.87
CA LEU A 163 -3.84 4.89 -12.64
C LEU A 163 -5.16 4.64 -13.39
N ALA A 164 -5.11 3.94 -14.51
CA ALA A 164 -6.31 3.54 -15.26
C ALA A 164 -6.93 2.22 -14.77
N ALA A 165 -6.43 1.65 -13.66
CA ALA A 165 -7.03 0.45 -13.12
C ALA A 165 -8.38 0.76 -12.45
N PRO A 166 -9.40 -0.07 -12.69
CA PRO A 166 -10.70 0.12 -12.10
C PRO A 166 -10.66 0.06 -10.58
N ILE A 167 -11.67 0.62 -9.94
CA ILE A 167 -11.89 0.53 -8.50
C ILE A 167 -13.16 -0.31 -8.30
N SER A 168 -13.08 -1.35 -7.48
CA SER A 168 -14.24 -2.19 -7.18
C SER A 168 -15.22 -1.52 -6.21
N ASN A 169 -16.49 -1.91 -6.24
CA ASN A 169 -17.49 -1.43 -5.29
C ASN A 169 -17.10 -1.73 -3.84
N ARG A 170 -16.43 -2.86 -3.61
CA ARG A 170 -15.92 -3.24 -2.29
C ARG A 170 -14.83 -2.28 -1.82
N GLN A 171 -13.88 -1.94 -2.69
CA GLN A 171 -12.85 -0.95 -2.39
C GLN A 171 -13.43 0.44 -2.11
N LEU A 172 -14.42 0.90 -2.90
CA LEU A 172 -15.14 2.14 -2.62
C LEU A 172 -15.81 2.11 -1.24
N LEU A 173 -16.44 1.00 -0.85
CA LEU A 173 -17.05 0.84 0.47
C LEU A 173 -16.02 0.92 1.61
N LEU A 174 -14.83 0.31 1.45
CA LEU A 174 -13.74 0.43 2.41
C LEU A 174 -13.26 1.89 2.52
N CYS A 175 -13.18 2.61 1.40
CA CYS A 175 -12.90 4.04 1.42
C CYS A 175 -13.97 4.81 2.20
N LYS A 176 -15.26 4.50 1.99
CA LYS A 176 -16.35 5.14 2.74
C LYS A 176 -16.19 4.94 4.25
N CYS A 177 -15.92 3.70 4.66
CA CYS A 177 -15.70 3.34 6.06
C CYS A 177 -14.57 4.15 6.69
N PHE A 178 -13.40 4.17 6.05
CA PHE A 178 -12.23 4.90 6.54
C PHE A 178 -12.50 6.41 6.66
N LEU A 179 -13.11 7.02 5.66
CA LEU A 179 -13.35 8.47 5.65
C LEU A 179 -14.30 8.88 6.77
N VAL A 180 -15.38 8.13 6.99
CA VAL A 180 -16.33 8.37 8.10
C VAL A 180 -15.63 8.37 9.45
N THR A 181 -14.77 7.38 9.71
CA THR A 181 -14.11 7.24 11.01
C THR A 181 -12.96 8.22 11.23
N ASN A 182 -12.45 8.88 10.18
CA ASN A 182 -11.33 9.80 10.27
C ASN A 182 -11.71 11.28 10.05
N MET A 183 -13.01 11.60 9.93
CA MET A 183 -13.46 13.00 9.80
C MET A 183 -12.98 13.91 10.95
N ALA A 184 -12.86 13.37 12.17
CA ALA A 184 -12.47 14.14 13.34
C ALA A 184 -10.94 14.16 13.60
N GLU A 185 -10.12 13.76 12.62
CA GLU A 185 -8.67 13.70 12.76
C GLU A 185 -8.07 15.09 13.07
N GLN A 186 -7.35 15.17 14.19
CA GLN A 186 -6.87 16.43 14.75
C GLN A 186 -5.54 16.87 14.14
N SER A 187 -4.70 15.91 13.72
CA SER A 187 -3.38 16.21 13.18
C SER A 187 -3.45 16.74 11.74
N PRO A 188 -2.98 17.97 11.46
CA PRO A 188 -2.94 18.50 10.09
C PRO A 188 -2.13 17.62 9.12
N ALA A 189 -1.01 17.06 9.58
CA ALA A 189 -0.16 16.20 8.76
C ALA A 189 -0.86 14.88 8.39
N VAL A 190 -1.61 14.30 9.34
CA VAL A 190 -2.42 13.10 9.08
C VAL A 190 -3.55 13.42 8.10
N ARG A 191 -4.27 14.55 8.28
CA ARG A 191 -5.30 14.99 7.33
C ARG A 191 -4.74 15.13 5.92
N LEU A 192 -3.58 15.76 5.76
CA LEU A 192 -2.92 15.89 4.46
C LEU A 192 -2.58 14.52 3.83
N THR A 193 -2.14 13.56 4.64
CA THR A 193 -1.86 12.19 4.16
C THR A 193 -3.13 11.49 3.69
N ILE A 194 -4.24 11.67 4.42
CA ILE A 194 -5.55 11.13 4.05
C ILE A 194 -5.99 11.72 2.71
N LEU A 195 -5.97 13.05 2.59
CA LEU A 195 -6.36 13.79 1.40
C LEU A 195 -5.51 13.39 0.19
N THR A 196 -4.19 13.29 0.35
CA THR A 196 -3.28 12.90 -0.74
C THR A 196 -3.64 11.54 -1.34
N SER A 197 -4.05 10.58 -0.51
CA SER A 197 -4.48 9.27 -0.99
C SER A 197 -5.91 9.30 -1.55
N LEU A 198 -6.81 10.11 -0.99
CA LEU A 198 -8.13 10.37 -1.57
C LEU A 198 -8.02 10.95 -2.98
N LYS A 199 -7.11 11.90 -3.21
CA LYS A 199 -6.83 12.46 -4.53
C LYS A 199 -6.49 11.37 -5.56
N LYS A 200 -5.71 10.36 -5.19
CA LYS A 200 -5.40 9.22 -6.08
C LYS A 200 -6.67 8.45 -6.47
N VAL A 201 -7.57 8.22 -5.52
CA VAL A 201 -8.88 7.58 -5.77
C VAL A 201 -9.72 8.43 -6.73
N LEU A 202 -9.81 9.75 -6.52
CA LEU A 202 -10.57 10.66 -7.39
C LEU A 202 -10.01 10.69 -8.82
N ILE A 203 -8.68 10.76 -8.98
CA ILE A 203 -8.04 10.69 -10.29
C ILE A 203 -8.36 9.36 -10.98
N ARG A 204 -8.24 8.22 -10.28
CA ARG A 204 -8.58 6.90 -10.84
C ARG A 204 -10.05 6.81 -11.25
N ILE A 205 -10.97 7.34 -10.43
CA ILE A 205 -12.39 7.46 -10.79
C ILE A 205 -12.55 8.26 -12.08
N ARG A 206 -11.88 9.41 -12.19
CA ARG A 206 -11.93 10.25 -13.40
C ARG A 206 -11.47 9.50 -14.64
N GLU A 207 -10.28 8.91 -14.60
CA GLU A 207 -9.70 8.18 -15.75
C GLU A 207 -10.59 7.01 -16.19
N ASN A 208 -11.09 6.22 -15.22
CA ASN A 208 -11.93 5.06 -15.54
C ASN A 208 -13.30 5.48 -16.08
N GLY A 209 -13.99 6.44 -15.46
CA GLY A 209 -15.30 6.87 -15.98
C GLY A 209 -15.22 7.54 -17.34
N GLN A 210 -14.11 8.23 -17.65
CA GLN A 210 -13.85 8.73 -19.01
C GLN A 210 -13.75 7.59 -20.02
N ASN A 211 -13.01 6.54 -19.70
CA ASN A 211 -12.87 5.38 -20.57
C ASN A 211 -14.22 4.68 -20.78
N ILE A 212 -15.01 4.53 -19.72
CA ILE A 212 -16.36 3.94 -19.79
C ILE A 212 -17.27 4.77 -20.69
N LEU A 213 -17.29 6.10 -20.55
CA LEU A 213 -18.14 6.98 -21.34
C LEU A 213 -17.76 7.02 -22.83
N LYS A 214 -16.46 6.90 -23.15
CA LYS A 214 -15.99 6.84 -24.54
C LYS A 214 -16.35 5.52 -25.21
N ASN A 215 -16.30 4.43 -24.45
CA ASN A 215 -16.43 3.08 -24.98
C ASN A 215 -17.82 2.45 -24.78
N GLY A 216 -18.70 3.10 -24.01
CA GLY A 216 -20.05 2.61 -23.69
C GLY A 216 -20.07 1.29 -22.92
N SER A 217 -19.03 0.99 -22.14
CA SER A 217 -18.69 -0.38 -21.78
C SER A 217 -19.26 -0.89 -20.44
N ASP A 218 -19.63 -0.01 -19.49
CA ASP A 218 -19.97 -0.41 -18.11
C ASP A 218 -20.72 0.71 -17.32
N GLU A 219 -22.02 0.86 -17.58
CA GLU A 219 -22.85 1.90 -16.92
C GLU A 219 -22.98 1.71 -15.40
N ASP A 220 -23.06 0.46 -14.92
CA ASP A 220 -23.19 0.16 -13.49
C ASP A 220 -21.97 0.63 -12.70
N LYS A 221 -20.78 0.48 -13.27
CA LYS A 221 -19.54 0.95 -12.64
C LYS A 221 -19.42 2.47 -12.66
N LEU A 222 -19.84 3.10 -13.76
CA LEU A 222 -19.92 4.56 -13.79
C LEU A 222 -20.86 5.09 -12.71
N LYS A 223 -22.02 4.44 -12.54
CA LYS A 223 -22.98 4.77 -11.48
C LYS A 223 -22.36 4.62 -10.09
N ALA A 224 -21.64 3.52 -9.83
CA ALA A 224 -20.96 3.34 -8.54
C ALA A 224 -19.93 4.45 -8.22
N TYR A 225 -19.21 4.94 -9.23
CA TYR A 225 -18.31 6.09 -9.07
C TYR A 225 -19.07 7.37 -8.76
N VAL A 226 -20.15 7.67 -9.49
CA VAL A 226 -21.00 8.84 -9.22
C VAL A 226 -21.58 8.76 -7.81
N ASP A 227 -22.12 7.61 -7.41
CA ASP A 227 -22.68 7.38 -6.08
C ASP A 227 -21.65 7.55 -4.97
N PHE A 228 -20.38 7.19 -5.21
CA PHE A 228 -19.30 7.46 -4.27
C PHE A 228 -19.01 8.97 -4.13
N ILE A 229 -18.98 9.72 -5.23
CA ILE A 229 -18.76 11.18 -5.20
C ILE A 229 -19.91 11.92 -4.54
N CYS A 230 -21.17 11.57 -4.87
CA CYS A 230 -22.35 12.15 -4.22
C CYS A 230 -22.34 11.85 -2.71
N TRP A 231 -22.04 10.60 -2.33
CA TRP A 231 -21.92 10.23 -0.93
C TRP A 231 -20.81 11.02 -0.21
N LEU A 232 -19.66 11.24 -0.85
CA LEU A 232 -18.54 11.98 -0.25
C LEU A 232 -18.92 13.45 -0.02
N ARG A 233 -19.58 14.07 -1.00
CA ARG A 233 -20.15 15.42 -0.88
C ARG A 233 -21.10 15.50 0.32
N ASP A 234 -22.04 14.56 0.41
CA ASP A 234 -23.06 14.58 1.46
C ASP A 234 -22.43 14.37 2.85
N LEU A 235 -21.44 13.48 2.96
CA LEU A 235 -20.65 13.30 4.19
C LEU A 235 -19.97 14.62 4.61
N CYS A 236 -19.38 15.35 3.66
CA CYS A 236 -18.74 16.63 3.95
C CYS A 236 -19.74 17.65 4.48
N PHE A 237 -20.89 17.85 3.81
CA PHE A 237 -21.91 18.80 4.26
C PHE A 237 -22.49 18.43 5.64
N GLN A 238 -22.69 17.14 5.92
CA GLN A 238 -23.10 16.68 7.26
C GLN A 238 -22.08 17.04 8.35
N ASN A 239 -20.80 17.19 8.00
CA ASN A 239 -19.74 17.59 8.93
C ASN A 239 -19.46 19.12 8.96
N LEU A 240 -20.27 19.93 8.27
CA LEU A 240 -20.23 21.39 8.34
C LEU A 240 -21.28 22.01 9.28
N ILE A 241 -22.15 21.20 9.89
CA ILE A 241 -23.24 21.66 10.75
C ILE A 241 -22.74 22.38 12.03
N GLN A 242 -23.65 23.12 12.68
CA GLN A 242 -23.36 24.03 13.81
C GLN A 242 -22.65 23.37 15.00
N TYR A 243 -22.77 22.04 15.18
CA TYR A 243 -22.13 21.29 16.27
C TYR A 243 -20.92 20.44 15.85
N ALA A 244 -20.55 20.45 14.57
CA ALA A 244 -19.33 19.78 14.14
C ALA A 244 -18.10 20.51 14.71
N ASN A 245 -17.16 19.74 15.28
CA ASN A 245 -15.92 20.29 15.79
C ASN A 245 -15.04 20.84 14.65
N PHE A 246 -14.07 21.70 15.00
CA PHE A 246 -13.16 22.33 14.03
C PHE A 246 -12.51 21.33 13.06
N SER A 247 -12.03 20.20 13.57
CA SER A 247 -11.33 19.17 12.79
C SER A 247 -12.23 18.48 11.76
N ARG A 248 -13.51 18.23 12.11
CA ARG A 248 -14.52 17.74 11.16
C ARG A 248 -14.79 18.75 10.05
N ARG A 249 -14.94 20.03 10.42
CA ARG A 249 -15.22 21.09 9.44
C ARG A 249 -14.05 21.28 8.48
N ILE A 250 -12.82 21.37 8.97
CA ILE A 250 -11.65 21.55 8.11
C ILE A 250 -11.45 20.36 7.19
N MET A 251 -11.61 19.13 7.69
CA MET A 251 -11.52 17.92 6.85
C MET A 251 -12.59 17.94 5.74
N ALA A 252 -13.84 18.27 6.10
CA ALA A 252 -14.94 18.36 5.14
C ALA A 252 -14.68 19.42 4.06
N LEU A 253 -14.23 20.62 4.44
CA LEU A 253 -13.91 21.69 3.50
C LEU A 253 -12.78 21.29 2.54
N GLN A 254 -11.71 20.67 3.06
CA GLN A 254 -10.59 20.20 2.24
C GLN A 254 -10.99 19.08 1.27
N MET A 255 -11.88 18.17 1.70
CA MET A 255 -12.42 17.15 0.80
C MET A 255 -13.34 17.74 -0.27
N LEU A 256 -14.17 18.74 0.06
CA LEU A 256 -14.99 19.46 -0.92
C LEU A 256 -14.13 20.21 -1.94
N GLU A 257 -13.04 20.84 -1.50
CA GLU A 257 -12.06 21.44 -2.40
C GLU A 257 -11.53 20.41 -3.42
N TYR A 258 -11.21 19.19 -2.98
CA TYR A 258 -10.74 18.12 -3.88
C TYR A 258 -11.80 17.63 -4.87
N VAL A 259 -13.08 17.70 -4.51
CA VAL A 259 -14.19 17.26 -5.35
C VAL A 259 -14.62 18.34 -6.35
N PHE A 260 -14.65 19.61 -5.92
CA PHE A 260 -15.30 20.70 -6.66
C PHE A 260 -14.35 21.75 -7.24
N LEU A 261 -13.25 22.05 -6.55
CA LEU A 261 -12.36 23.17 -6.91
C LEU A 261 -11.12 22.67 -7.63
N GLU A 262 -10.58 21.56 -7.17
CA GLU A 262 -9.47 20.91 -7.80
C GLU A 262 -9.97 20.13 -9.03
N ASN A 263 -9.34 20.33 -10.18
CA ASN A 263 -9.70 19.68 -11.45
C ASN A 263 -9.41 18.15 -11.47
N TYR A 264 -9.37 17.49 -10.31
CA TYR A 264 -9.17 16.04 -10.20
C TYR A 264 -10.33 15.23 -10.81
N LEU A 265 -11.50 15.85 -10.97
CA LEU A 265 -12.68 15.27 -11.63
C LEU A 265 -13.06 15.99 -12.94
N VAL A 266 -12.31 17.01 -13.35
CA VAL A 266 -12.60 17.85 -14.53
C VAL A 266 -11.49 17.68 -15.60
N ASN A 267 -11.84 17.80 -16.88
CA ASN A 267 -10.89 17.88 -17.99
C ASN A 267 -11.36 18.99 -18.97
N ASP A 268 -10.40 19.66 -19.60
CA ASP A 268 -10.51 20.94 -20.33
C ASP A 268 -11.54 21.00 -21.48
N ASN A 269 -12.22 19.90 -21.82
CA ASN A 269 -13.26 19.90 -22.85
C ASN A 269 -14.57 19.21 -22.48
N LYS A 270 -14.69 18.52 -21.34
CA LYS A 270 -15.96 17.93 -20.85
C LYS A 270 -15.94 17.79 -19.32
N GLY A 271 -16.69 18.63 -18.62
CA GLY A 271 -17.02 18.45 -17.20
C GLY A 271 -17.91 17.23 -17.02
N ILE A 272 -17.32 16.04 -16.97
CA ILE A 272 -18.03 14.76 -17.02
C ILE A 272 -18.84 14.50 -15.76
N TYR A 273 -18.32 14.84 -14.58
CA TYR A 273 -19.01 14.59 -13.31
C TYR A 273 -19.85 15.77 -12.81
N LEU A 274 -19.57 16.99 -13.26
CA LEU A 274 -20.41 18.16 -12.98
C LEU A 274 -21.76 18.09 -13.72
N LYS A 275 -21.80 17.43 -14.89
CA LYS A 275 -23.05 17.26 -15.67
C LYS A 275 -23.94 16.11 -15.19
N LEU A 276 -23.43 15.19 -14.37
CA LEU A 276 -24.15 13.99 -13.91
C LEU A 276 -24.70 14.14 -12.46
N ASN A 277 -25.41 15.24 -12.15
CA ASN A 277 -26.16 15.47 -10.88
C ASN A 277 -25.48 16.30 -9.77
N LEU A 278 -24.72 17.35 -10.10
CA LEU A 278 -24.28 18.36 -9.13
C LEU A 278 -25.14 19.65 -9.14
N ILE A 279 -26.34 19.59 -9.73
CA ILE A 279 -27.44 20.55 -9.51
C ILE A 279 -28.47 19.90 -8.59
#